data_AF-A0A7J2LB64-F1
#
_entry.id   AF-A0A7J2LB64-F1
#
_cell.length_a   1.000
_cell.length_b   1.000
_cell.length_c   1.000
_cell.angle_alpha   90.00
_cell.angle_beta   90.00
_cell.angle_gamma   90.00
#
_symmetry.space_group_name_H-M   'P 1'
#
loop_
_entity.id
_entity.type
_entity.pdbx_description
1 polymer ?
#
loop_
_entity_poly.entity_id
_entity_poly.type
_entity_poly.pdbx_seq_one_letter_code
_entity_poly.pdbx_strand_id
1 'polypeptide(L)'
;MRKKPYPRNSDIVEAIKIVASRYPFIGPEELPFKVVEILEDKGFFTGHVTDKRIWRLYAEAVKRGLIPNFLEVTIKGGKNE
;
A
#
# COMPACT_ATOMS: atom_id res chain seq x y z
N MET A 1 -13.60 -14.92 21.29
CA MET A 1 -13.28 -13.95 20.21
C MET A 1 -12.10 -14.46 19.40
N ARG A 2 -12.23 -14.60 18.07
CA ARG A 2 -11.12 -14.99 17.20
C ARG A 2 -10.25 -13.75 16.95
N LYS A 3 -8.92 -13.86 17.14
CA LYS A 3 -8.00 -12.75 16.85
C LYS A 3 -8.08 -12.43 15.35
N LYS A 4 -8.22 -11.14 15.02
CA LYS A 4 -8.12 -10.68 13.62
C LYS A 4 -6.74 -11.09 13.07
N PRO A 5 -6.66 -11.60 11.84
CA PRO A 5 -5.39 -11.96 11.23
C PRO A 5 -4.54 -10.72 10.95
N TYR A 6 -3.22 -10.86 11.00
CA TYR A 6 -2.31 -9.82 10.52
C TYR A 6 -2.19 -9.89 9.00
N PRO A 7 -2.13 -8.74 8.30
CA PRO A 7 -1.98 -8.72 6.86
C PRO A 7 -0.56 -9.10 6.44
N ARG A 8 -0.47 -9.92 5.41
CA ARG A 8 0.76 -10.23 4.69
C ARG A 8 1.09 -9.10 3.72
N ASN A 9 2.30 -9.11 3.16
CA ASN A 9 2.68 -8.09 2.17
C ASN A 9 1.78 -8.12 0.93
N SER A 10 1.32 -9.30 0.49
CA SER A 10 0.35 -9.45 -0.59
C SER A 10 -0.97 -8.73 -0.30
N ASP A 11 -1.44 -8.81 0.94
CA ASP A 11 -2.70 -8.16 1.35
C ASP A 11 -2.57 -6.64 1.33
N ILE A 12 -1.42 -6.11 1.75
CA ILE A 12 -1.12 -4.67 1.71
C ILE A 12 -1.00 -4.19 0.25
N VAL A 13 -0.30 -4.93 -0.61
CA VAL A 13 -0.18 -4.61 -2.05
C VAL A 13 -1.56 -4.63 -2.71
N GLU A 14 -2.40 -5.59 -2.36
CA GLU A 14 -3.78 -5.65 -2.86
C GLU A 14 -4.61 -4.46 -2.36
N ALA A 15 -4.46 -4.05 -1.10
CA ALA A 15 -5.10 -2.84 -0.59
C ALA A 15 -4.64 -1.59 -1.36
N ILE A 16 -3.34 -1.44 -1.66
CA ILE A 16 -2.80 -0.34 -2.48
C ILE A 16 -3.44 -0.32 -3.88
N LYS A 17 -3.62 -1.48 -4.53
CA LYS A 17 -4.31 -1.57 -5.83
C LYS A 17 -5.76 -1.09 -5.75
N ILE A 18 -6.46 -1.49 -4.69
CA ILE A 18 -7.84 -1.04 -4.46
C ILE A 18 -7.86 0.48 -4.25
N VAL A 19 -6.89 1.05 -3.51
CA VAL A 19 -6.78 2.50 -3.36
C VAL A 19 -6.59 3.16 -4.73
N ALA A 20 -5.62 2.70 -5.53
CA ALA A 20 -5.34 3.24 -6.85
C ALA A 20 -6.57 3.23 -7.77
N SER A 21 -7.40 2.17 -7.67
CA SER A 21 -8.61 2.04 -8.48
C SER A 21 -9.78 2.88 -7.98
N ARG A 22 -9.94 3.04 -6.66
CA ARG A 22 -11.11 3.72 -6.07
C ARG A 22 -10.89 5.21 -5.87
N TYR A 23 -9.64 5.62 -5.71
CA TYR A 23 -9.27 6.99 -5.40
C TYR A 23 -8.14 7.45 -6.35
N PRO A 24 -8.47 7.82 -7.59
CA PRO A 24 -7.46 8.20 -8.58
C PRO A 24 -6.78 9.56 -8.31
N PHE A 25 -7.31 10.37 -7.40
CA PHE A 25 -6.82 11.73 -7.09
C PHE A 25 -6.34 11.89 -5.64
N ILE A 26 -5.96 10.82 -4.94
CA ILE A 26 -5.47 10.97 -3.55
C ILE A 26 -4.13 11.69 -3.51
N GLY A 27 -3.92 12.41 -2.41
CA GLY A 27 -2.59 12.86 -2.02
C GLY A 27 -1.69 11.72 -1.55
N PRO A 28 -0.36 11.83 -1.72
CA PRO A 28 0.62 10.91 -1.15
C PRO A 28 0.40 10.63 0.35
N GLU A 29 0.14 11.66 1.12
CA GLU A 29 -0.10 11.61 2.56
C GLU A 29 -1.35 10.79 2.93
N GLU A 30 -2.32 10.68 2.02
CA GLU A 30 -3.56 9.94 2.26
C GLU A 30 -3.42 8.43 2.00
N LEU A 31 -2.42 8.02 1.20
CA LEU A 31 -2.21 6.63 0.82
C LEU A 31 -2.17 5.69 2.05
N PRO A 32 -1.36 5.95 3.10
CA PRO A 32 -1.28 5.05 4.25
C PRO A 32 -2.62 4.87 4.95
N PHE A 33 -3.36 5.97 5.14
CA PHE A 33 -4.66 5.95 5.79
C PHE A 33 -5.67 5.10 5.00
N LYS A 34 -5.77 5.30 3.68
CA LYS A 34 -6.70 4.53 2.83
C LYS A 34 -6.34 3.05 2.74
N VAL A 35 -5.06 2.72 2.74
CA VAL A 35 -4.61 1.32 2.79
C VAL A 35 -5.02 0.66 4.10
N VAL A 36 -4.86 1.35 5.23
CA VAL A 36 -5.27 0.86 6.55
C VAL A 36 -6.78 0.66 6.62
N GLU A 37 -7.59 1.63 6.17
CA GLU A 37 -9.05 1.51 6.10
C GLU A 37 -9.48 0.25 5.34
N ILE A 38 -8.93 0.02 4.14
CA ILE A 38 -9.25 -1.16 3.31
C ILE A 38 -8.86 -2.47 4.01
N LEU A 39 -7.75 -2.51 4.74
CA LEU A 39 -7.33 -3.70 5.47
C LEU A 39 -8.25 -3.98 6.66
N GLU A 40 -8.67 -2.94 7.38
CA GLU A 40 -9.59 -3.05 8.51
C GLU A 40 -10.98 -3.49 8.08
N ASP A 41 -11.47 -2.96 6.96
CA ASP A 41 -12.73 -3.37 6.31
C ASP A 41 -12.69 -4.84 5.88
N LYS A 42 -11.53 -5.32 5.45
CA LYS A 42 -11.28 -6.74 5.15
C LYS A 42 -11.10 -7.61 6.40
N GLY A 43 -11.18 -7.03 7.60
CA GLY A 43 -11.11 -7.73 8.87
C GLY A 43 -9.70 -8.01 9.38
N PHE A 44 -8.67 -7.37 8.83
CA PHE A 44 -7.30 -7.51 9.32
C PHE A 44 -7.04 -6.67 10.57
N PHE A 45 -6.03 -7.06 11.35
CA PHE A 45 -5.43 -6.25 12.39
C PHE A 45 -4.25 -5.47 11.83
N THR A 46 -4.33 -4.14 11.87
CA THR A 46 -3.42 -3.19 11.21
C THR A 46 -2.39 -2.57 12.15
N GLY A 47 -2.38 -2.88 13.45
CA GLY A 47 -1.49 -2.24 14.43
C GLY A 47 0.03 -2.42 14.20
N HIS A 48 0.44 -3.21 13.21
CA HIS A 48 1.84 -3.37 12.77
C HIS A 48 2.07 -2.98 11.31
N VAL A 49 1.08 -2.35 10.67
CA VAL A 49 1.17 -1.81 9.32
C VAL A 49 1.59 -0.34 9.46
N THR A 50 2.87 -0.07 9.25
CA THR A 50 3.42 1.29 9.33
C THR A 50 3.43 1.95 7.96
N ASP A 51 3.37 3.27 7.93
CA ASP A 51 3.45 4.08 6.69
C ASP A 51 4.69 3.72 5.88
N LYS A 52 5.84 3.57 6.55
CA LYS A 52 7.10 3.13 5.93
C LYS A 52 6.94 1.79 5.21
N ARG A 53 6.21 0.84 5.79
CA ARG A 53 5.97 -0.47 5.18
C ARG A 53 5.07 -0.35 3.96
N ILE A 54 4.01 0.47 4.03
CA ILE A 54 3.10 0.74 2.92
C ILE A 54 3.87 1.38 1.76
N TRP A 55 4.60 2.46 2.03
CA TRP A 55 5.40 3.16 1.03
C TRP A 55 6.45 2.28 0.37
N ARG A 56 7.15 1.45 1.14
CA ARG A 56 8.11 0.48 0.59
C ARG A 56 7.43 -0.48 -0.38
N LEU A 57 6.27 -1.02 -0.02
CA LEU A 57 5.52 -1.97 -0.85
C LEU A 57 4.91 -1.30 -2.08
N TYR A 58 4.40 -0.06 -1.96
CA TYR A 58 3.98 0.75 -3.09
C TYR A 58 5.13 0.93 -4.08
N ALA A 59 6.29 1.40 -3.61
CA ALA A 59 7.45 1.63 -4.45
C ALA A 59 7.96 0.36 -5.13
N GLU A 60 7.99 -0.76 -4.42
CA GLU A 60 8.34 -2.07 -4.98
C GLU A 60 7.33 -2.52 -6.05
N ALA A 61 6.03 -2.31 -5.80
CA ALA A 61 4.97 -2.66 -6.75
C ALA A 61 5.03 -1.81 -8.02
N VAL A 62 5.30 -0.50 -7.90
CA VAL A 62 5.52 0.40 -9.04
C VAL A 62 6.75 0.00 -9.84
N LYS A 63 7.89 -0.25 -9.18
CA LYS A 63 9.13 -0.70 -9.85
C LYS A 63 8.94 -2.01 -10.61
N ARG A 64 8.07 -2.89 -10.13
CA ARG A 64 7.74 -4.18 -10.78
C ARG A 64 6.64 -4.07 -11.84
N GLY A 65 6.09 -2.88 -12.08
CA GLY A 65 4.98 -2.68 -13.01
C GLY A 65 3.65 -3.28 -12.55
N LEU A 66 3.50 -3.60 -11.27
CA LEU A 66 2.27 -4.17 -10.71
C LEU A 66 1.17 -3.12 -10.45
N ILE A 67 1.58 -1.87 -10.27
CA ILE A 67 0.72 -0.71 -10.01
C ILE A 67 1.36 0.48 -10.75
N PRO A 68 0.58 1.33 -11.45
CA PRO A 68 1.12 2.57 -12.01
C PRO A 68 1.62 3.50 -10.90
N ASN A 69 2.55 4.42 -11.22
CA ASN A 69 2.96 5.47 -10.29
C ASN A 69 1.88 6.57 -10.18
N PHE A 70 0.70 6.21 -9.64
CA PHE A 70 -0.48 7.08 -9.62
C PHE A 70 -0.38 8.26 -8.66
N LEU A 71 0.64 8.26 -7.79
CA LEU A 71 0.94 9.38 -6.88
C LEU A 71 2.02 10.32 -7.42
N GLU A 72 2.57 10.02 -8.60
CA GLU A 72 3.63 10.80 -9.26
C GLU A 72 4.86 11.09 -8.36
N VAL A 73 5.08 10.26 -7.33
CA VAL A 73 6.19 10.44 -6.39
C VAL A 73 7.50 9.92 -6.97
N THR A 74 8.62 10.53 -6.57
CA THR A 74 9.96 10.09 -6.96
C THR A 74 10.30 8.76 -6.30
N ILE A 75 10.36 7.70 -7.10
CA ILE A 75 10.74 6.38 -6.64
C ILE A 75 12.23 6.17 -6.88
N LYS A 76 13.05 6.34 -5.83
CA LYS A 76 14.49 6.06 -5.94
C LYS A 76 14.73 4.57 -6.17
N GLY A 77 15.18 4.22 -7.37
CA GLY A 77 15.65 2.89 -7.76
C GLY A 77 17.17 2.88 -7.85
N GLY A 78 17.83 2.21 -6.89
CA GLY A 78 19.20 1.79 -7.07
C GLY A 78 19.24 0.41 -7.72
N LYS A 79 19.63 0.38 -8.99
CA LYS A 79 20.67 -0.53 -9.50
C LYS A 79 21.44 0.26 -10.56
N ASN A 80 22.72 0.48 -10.25
CA ASN A 80 23.74 0.88 -11.20
C ASN A 80 23.73 -0.13 -12.35
N GLU A 81 23.75 0.35 -13.58
CA GLU A 81 24.44 -0.32 -14.66
C GLU A 81 25.88 0.21 -14.69
#